data_AF-A0A554LQL9-F1
#
_entry.id   AF-A0A554LQL9-F1
#
_cell.length_a   1.000
_cell.length_b   1.000
_cell.length_c   1.000
_cell.angle_alpha   90.00
_cell.angle_beta   90.00
_cell.angle_gamma   90.00
#
_symmetry.space_group_name_H-M   'P 1'
#
loop_
_entity.id
_entity.type
_entity.pdbx_description
1 polymer ?
#
loop_
_entity_poly.entity_id
_entity_poly.type
_entity_poly.pdbx_seq_one_letter_code
_entity_poly.pdbx_strand_id
1 'polypeptide(L)'
;MFKKVLKYLKYLKYIGIVILAVLVFYAGAEAGFQTKHWLDFRKADKEAQNFNESVLKIFQEDIYGGKTPEETFNLFVIALKNEDVDLAIKYIVLDIERRQNYWNEFNAMKQKGELKAYAEAFPKWEEFEQKKDDYNDWEKRAMVEYGQIINKSIKVYDPYLKKETIIPPGNYGRSIILIKNINNIWKIESF
;
A
#
# COMPACT_ATOMS: atom_id res chain seq x y z
N MET A 1 -30.16 29.58 71.32
CA MET A 1 -30.29 29.01 69.95
C MET A 1 -29.74 29.92 68.86
N PHE A 2 -30.10 31.21 68.83
CA PHE A 2 -29.71 32.18 67.78
C PHE A 2 -28.19 32.35 67.51
N LYS A 3 -27.34 32.36 68.54
CA LYS A 3 -25.87 32.53 68.37
C LYS A 3 -25.17 31.36 67.65
N LYS A 4 -25.72 30.14 67.72
CA LYS A 4 -25.18 28.98 66.96
C LYS A 4 -25.49 29.12 65.47
N VAL A 5 -26.69 29.55 65.09
CA VAL A 5 -27.10 29.75 63.69
C VAL A 5 -26.26 30.82 62.99
N LEU A 6 -25.99 31.95 63.66
CA LEU A 6 -25.08 33.01 63.17
C LEU A 6 -23.62 32.54 62.98
N LYS A 7 -23.17 31.54 63.76
CA LYS A 7 -21.84 30.94 63.59
C LYS A 7 -21.76 30.12 62.30
N TYR A 8 -22.81 29.36 61.95
CA TYR A 8 -22.86 28.56 60.72
C TYR A 8 -23.01 29.40 59.45
N LEU A 9 -23.74 30.53 59.51
CA LEU A 9 -23.84 31.49 58.39
C LEU A 9 -22.47 32.06 57.96
N LYS A 10 -21.52 32.20 58.89
CA LYS A 10 -20.14 32.63 58.58
C LYS A 10 -19.32 31.58 57.82
N TYR A 11 -19.71 30.31 57.85
CA TYR A 11 -19.03 29.23 57.11
C TYR A 11 -19.61 29.02 55.70
N LEU A 12 -20.86 29.42 55.45
CA LEU A 12 -21.50 29.34 54.14
C LEU A 12 -20.75 30.14 53.05
N LYS A 13 -20.15 31.29 53.39
CA LYS A 13 -19.32 32.06 52.45
C LYS A 13 -18.07 31.29 52.01
N TYR A 14 -17.46 30.49 52.90
CA TYR A 14 -16.28 29.70 52.56
C TYR A 14 -16.66 28.47 51.74
N ILE A 15 -17.82 27.85 52.03
CA ILE A 15 -18.39 26.78 51.22
C ILE A 15 -18.67 27.29 49.79
N GLY A 16 -19.26 28.48 49.66
CA GLY A 16 -19.48 29.11 48.35
C GLY A 16 -18.19 29.32 47.56
N ILE A 17 -17.11 29.77 48.21
CA ILE A 17 -15.79 29.93 47.57
C ILE A 17 -15.20 28.59 47.12
N VAL A 18 -15.32 27.54 47.95
CA VAL A 18 -14.82 26.20 47.59
C VAL A 18 -15.60 25.61 46.42
N ILE A 19 -16.93 25.76 46.41
CA ILE A 19 -17.77 25.32 45.28
C ILE A 19 -17.39 26.08 44.00
N LEU A 20 -17.20 27.40 44.08
CA LEU A 20 -16.77 28.20 42.94
C LEU A 20 -15.38 27.76 42.43
N ALA A 21 -14.43 27.48 43.32
CA ALA A 21 -13.11 27.00 42.95
C ALA A 21 -13.16 25.63 42.25
N VAL A 22 -14.01 24.70 42.71
CA VAL A 22 -14.23 23.40 42.06
C VAL A 22 -14.87 23.57 40.69
N LEU A 23 -15.85 24.46 40.55
CA LEU A 23 -16.49 24.74 39.26
C LEU A 23 -15.52 25.37 38.25
N VAL A 24 -14.69 26.32 38.69
CA VAL A 24 -13.63 26.92 37.85
C VAL A 24 -12.59 25.89 37.45
N PHE A 25 -12.17 25.02 38.39
CA PHE A 25 -11.22 23.95 38.10
C PHE A 25 -11.79 22.94 37.09
N TYR A 26 -13.06 22.53 37.26
CA TYR A 26 -13.74 21.62 36.35
C TYR A 26 -13.88 22.22 34.95
N ALA A 27 -14.34 23.47 34.84
CA ALA A 27 -14.46 24.18 33.57
C ALA A 27 -13.10 24.37 32.87
N GLY A 28 -12.03 24.66 33.64
CA GLY A 28 -10.68 24.76 33.11
C GLY A 28 -10.13 23.42 32.60
N ALA A 29 -10.39 22.32 33.32
CA ALA A 29 -10.01 20.98 32.89
C ALA A 29 -10.73 20.59 31.59
N GLU A 30 -12.05 20.79 31.51
CA GLU A 30 -12.85 20.46 30.34
C GLU A 30 -12.45 21.30 29.10
N ALA A 31 -12.20 22.60 29.29
CA ALA A 31 -11.67 23.46 28.22
C ALA A 31 -10.28 23.01 27.75
N GLY A 32 -9.41 22.55 28.66
CA GLY A 32 -8.09 22.00 28.34
C GLY A 32 -8.15 20.67 27.58
N PHE A 33 -9.08 19.78 27.94
CA PHE A 33 -9.33 18.53 27.21
C PHE A 33 -9.85 18.81 25.79
N GLN A 34 -10.80 19.72 25.63
CA GLN A 34 -11.36 20.08 24.32
C GLN A 34 -10.30 20.73 23.41
N THR A 35 -9.47 21.63 23.93
CA THR A 35 -8.37 22.23 23.14
C THR A 35 -7.32 21.20 22.74
N LYS A 36 -6.97 20.27 23.62
CA LYS A 36 -6.05 19.18 23.28
C LYS A 36 -6.63 18.29 22.18
N HIS A 37 -7.88 17.85 22.31
CA HIS A 37 -8.55 17.04 21.28
C HIS A 37 -8.63 17.76 19.93
N TRP A 38 -8.93 19.07 19.92
CA TRP A 38 -8.95 19.86 18.69
C TRP A 38 -7.55 20.00 18.07
N LEU A 39 -6.51 20.20 18.87
CA LEU A 39 -5.12 20.26 18.39
C LEU A 39 -4.65 18.90 17.83
N ASP A 40 -4.97 17.81 18.52
CA ASP A 40 -4.62 16.45 18.09
C ASP A 40 -5.35 16.08 16.79
N PHE A 41 -6.63 16.45 16.66
CA PHE A 41 -7.39 16.28 15.41
C PHE A 41 -6.78 17.07 14.24
N ARG A 42 -6.38 18.34 14.46
CA ARG A 42 -5.74 19.14 13.40
C ARG A 42 -4.36 18.60 13.01
N LYS A 43 -3.62 18.02 13.94
CA LYS A 43 -2.35 17.34 13.62
C LYS A 43 -2.59 16.09 12.79
N ALA A 44 -3.53 15.24 13.20
CA ALA A 44 -3.88 14.03 12.46
C ALA A 44 -4.40 14.35 11.04
N ASP A 45 -5.25 15.37 10.90
CA ASP A 45 -5.75 15.83 9.59
C ASP A 45 -4.62 16.37 8.71
N LYS A 46 -3.70 17.16 9.27
CA LYS A 46 -2.52 17.65 8.56
C LYS A 46 -1.57 16.51 8.15
N GLU A 47 -1.37 15.53 9.01
CA GLU A 47 -0.56 14.34 8.70
C GLU A 47 -1.19 13.50 7.59
N ALA A 48 -2.52 13.31 7.63
CA ALA A 48 -3.26 12.63 6.56
C ALA A 48 -3.17 13.40 5.23
N GLN A 49 -3.28 14.73 5.25
CA GLN A 49 -3.11 15.58 4.07
C GLN A 49 -1.69 15.46 3.51
N ASN A 50 -0.65 15.59 4.36
CA ASN A 50 0.74 15.45 3.93
C ASN A 50 1.02 14.06 3.35
N PHE A 51 0.46 13.00 3.95
CA PHE A 51 0.57 11.64 3.42
C PHE A 51 -0.08 11.54 2.04
N ASN A 52 -1.32 12.03 1.89
CA ASN A 52 -2.02 12.05 0.61
C ASN A 52 -1.25 12.83 -0.46
N GLU A 53 -0.71 14.00 -0.12
CA GLU A 53 0.10 14.81 -1.04
C GLU A 53 1.39 14.09 -1.45
N SER A 54 2.07 13.44 -0.50
CA SER A 54 3.31 12.69 -0.80
C SER A 54 3.05 11.50 -1.72
N VAL A 55 1.94 10.78 -1.50
CA VAL A 55 1.49 9.67 -2.35
C VAL A 55 1.10 10.20 -3.73
N LEU A 56 0.32 11.28 -3.78
CA LEU A 56 -0.11 11.92 -5.02
C LEU A 56 1.09 12.38 -5.86
N LYS A 57 2.10 12.96 -5.22
CA LYS A 57 3.33 13.42 -5.88
C LYS A 57 4.11 12.27 -6.51
N ILE A 58 4.26 11.15 -5.78
CA ILE A 58 4.91 9.94 -6.31
C ILE A 58 4.17 9.44 -7.55
N PHE A 59 2.84 9.47 -7.56
CA PHE A 59 2.07 9.07 -8.72
C PHE A 59 2.08 10.10 -9.85
N GLN A 60 2.09 11.41 -9.56
CA GLN A 60 2.11 12.48 -10.57
C GLN A 60 3.44 12.53 -11.33
N GLU A 61 4.56 12.25 -10.67
CA GLU A 61 5.90 12.23 -11.28
C GLU A 61 6.23 10.87 -11.92
N ASP A 62 5.33 9.89 -11.84
CA ASP A 62 5.54 8.57 -12.41
C ASP A 62 5.44 8.63 -13.94
N ILE A 63 6.59 8.44 -14.59
CA ILE A 63 6.77 8.40 -16.04
C ILE A 63 7.13 7.00 -16.55
N TYR A 64 7.23 6.00 -15.67
CA TYR A 64 7.83 4.72 -16.02
C TYR A 64 6.80 3.75 -16.59
N GLY A 65 6.84 3.49 -17.89
CA GLY A 65 5.96 2.54 -18.55
C GLY A 65 5.79 2.91 -20.00
N GLY A 66 5.23 1.97 -20.76
CA GLY A 66 4.94 2.15 -22.16
C GLY A 66 3.58 2.80 -22.42
N LYS A 67 3.38 3.18 -23.68
CA LYS A 67 2.11 3.62 -24.24
C LYS A 67 1.14 2.45 -24.45
N THR A 68 1.68 1.23 -24.54
CA THR A 68 0.92 -0.01 -24.68
C THR A 68 1.28 -1.00 -23.57
N PRO A 69 0.40 -1.97 -23.27
CA PRO A 69 0.72 -3.06 -22.33
C PRO A 69 1.99 -3.82 -22.74
N GLU A 70 2.13 -4.07 -24.04
CA GLU A 70 3.29 -4.72 -24.66
C GLU A 70 4.60 -3.97 -24.35
N GLU A 71 4.60 -2.65 -24.58
CA GLU A 71 5.78 -1.83 -24.36
C GLU A 71 6.18 -1.83 -22.88
N THR A 72 5.22 -1.70 -21.95
CA THR A 72 5.51 -1.82 -20.51
C THR A 72 6.08 -3.18 -20.14
N PHE A 73 5.47 -4.27 -20.63
CA PHE A 73 5.95 -5.62 -20.33
C PHE A 73 7.38 -5.84 -20.85
N ASN A 74 7.65 -5.40 -22.08
CA ASN A 74 8.99 -5.50 -22.66
C ASN A 74 10.02 -4.68 -21.89
N LEU A 75 9.69 -3.44 -21.47
CA LEU A 75 10.56 -2.62 -20.62
C LEU A 75 10.87 -3.29 -19.28
N PHE A 76 9.88 -3.91 -18.66
CA PHE A 76 10.04 -4.68 -17.43
C PHE A 76 10.97 -5.89 -17.62
N VAL A 77 10.72 -6.72 -18.62
CA VAL A 77 11.56 -7.90 -18.91
C VAL A 77 12.99 -7.49 -19.26
N ILE A 78 13.18 -6.40 -20.02
CA ILE A 78 14.52 -5.87 -20.34
C ILE A 78 15.24 -5.43 -19.07
N ALA A 79 14.57 -4.70 -18.17
CA ALA A 79 15.16 -4.29 -16.90
C ALA A 79 15.61 -5.50 -16.07
N LEU A 80 14.79 -6.55 -15.97
CA LEU A 80 15.16 -7.78 -15.28
C LEU A 80 16.32 -8.52 -15.96
N LYS A 81 16.34 -8.62 -17.29
CA LYS A 81 17.44 -9.24 -18.05
C LYS A 81 18.77 -8.51 -17.88
N ASN A 82 18.72 -7.19 -17.68
CA ASN A 82 19.88 -6.35 -17.36
C ASN A 82 20.19 -6.30 -15.85
N GLU A 83 19.46 -7.07 -15.04
CA GLU A 83 19.57 -7.11 -13.58
C GLU A 83 19.40 -5.73 -12.90
N ASP A 84 18.68 -4.82 -13.56
CA ASP A 84 18.32 -3.50 -13.06
C ASP A 84 17.01 -3.59 -12.25
N VAL A 85 17.15 -4.06 -11.02
CA VAL A 85 16.02 -4.29 -10.10
C VAL A 85 15.27 -3.00 -9.82
N ASP A 86 15.98 -1.88 -9.63
CA ASP A 86 15.38 -0.58 -9.33
C ASP A 86 14.54 -0.05 -10.49
N LEU A 87 14.95 -0.31 -11.73
CA LEU A 87 14.14 0.01 -12.90
C LEU A 87 12.96 -0.95 -13.06
N ALA A 88 13.17 -2.25 -12.85
CA ALA A 88 12.11 -3.25 -12.99
C ALA A 88 10.92 -2.98 -12.07
N ILE A 89 11.17 -2.65 -10.79
CA ILE A 89 10.09 -2.38 -9.82
C ILE A 89 9.27 -1.12 -10.15
N LYS A 90 9.81 -0.19 -10.94
CA LYS A 90 9.09 1.02 -11.35
C LYS A 90 7.97 0.74 -12.35
N TYR A 91 8.06 -0.35 -13.12
CA TYR A 91 7.00 -0.75 -14.06
C TYR A 91 5.83 -1.46 -13.38
N ILE A 92 5.93 -1.74 -12.08
CA ILE A 92 4.94 -2.47 -11.31
C ILE A 92 4.04 -1.51 -10.52
N VAL A 93 2.72 -1.62 -10.68
CA VAL A 93 1.73 -0.88 -9.90
C VAL A 93 1.28 -1.73 -8.72
N LEU A 94 1.95 -1.51 -7.60
CA LEU A 94 1.69 -2.19 -6.34
C LEU A 94 1.82 -1.19 -5.21
N ASP A 95 1.17 -1.50 -4.09
CA ASP A 95 1.43 -0.79 -2.84
C ASP A 95 2.91 -0.90 -2.43
N ILE A 96 3.33 -0.04 -1.49
CA ILE A 96 4.72 0.08 -1.05
C ILE A 96 5.25 -1.27 -0.52
N GLU A 97 4.44 -2.03 0.21
CA GLU A 97 4.84 -3.29 0.83
C GLU A 97 5.11 -4.36 -0.25
N ARG A 98 4.18 -4.54 -1.18
CA ARG A 98 4.33 -5.50 -2.27
C ARG A 98 5.48 -5.13 -3.20
N ARG A 99 5.67 -3.84 -3.51
CA ARG A 99 6.83 -3.37 -4.29
C ARG A 99 8.15 -3.69 -3.57
N GLN A 100 8.21 -3.50 -2.25
CA GLN A 100 9.37 -3.86 -1.44
C GLN A 100 9.64 -5.37 -1.45
N ASN A 101 8.58 -6.19 -1.40
CA ASN A 101 8.72 -7.65 -1.47
C ASN A 101 9.33 -8.09 -2.81
N TYR A 102 8.81 -7.61 -3.94
CA TYR A 102 9.41 -7.90 -5.25
C TYR A 102 10.83 -7.37 -5.38
N TRP A 103 11.13 -6.18 -4.85
CA TRP A 103 12.49 -5.65 -4.81
C TRP A 103 13.44 -6.58 -4.06
N ASN A 104 13.03 -7.08 -2.89
CA ASN A 104 13.81 -8.03 -2.09
C ASN A 104 14.00 -9.36 -2.84
N GLU A 105 12.94 -9.90 -3.44
CA GLU A 105 12.97 -11.16 -4.19
C GLU A 105 13.90 -11.07 -5.41
N PHE A 106 13.77 -10.02 -6.23
CA PHE A 106 14.62 -9.82 -7.40
C PHE A 106 16.08 -9.60 -7.02
N ASN A 107 16.36 -8.87 -5.93
CA ASN A 107 17.74 -8.76 -5.43
C ASN A 107 18.28 -10.10 -4.91
N ALA A 108 17.46 -10.91 -4.25
CA ALA A 108 17.87 -12.24 -3.82
C ALA A 108 18.16 -13.17 -5.01
N MET A 109 17.34 -13.12 -6.07
CA MET A 109 17.60 -13.84 -7.32
C MET A 109 18.86 -13.34 -8.02
N LYS A 110 19.07 -12.02 -8.06
CA LYS A 110 20.28 -11.39 -8.62
C LYS A 110 21.53 -11.88 -7.91
N GLN A 111 21.54 -11.89 -6.58
CA GLN A 111 22.66 -12.39 -5.77
C GLN A 111 22.97 -13.87 -6.04
N LYS A 112 21.97 -14.66 -6.42
CA LYS A 112 22.12 -16.08 -6.79
C LYS A 112 22.48 -16.30 -8.27
N GLY A 113 22.50 -15.24 -9.09
CA GLY A 113 22.67 -15.34 -10.54
C GLY A 113 21.45 -15.94 -11.27
N GLU A 114 20.28 -15.92 -10.63
CA GLU A 114 19.04 -16.53 -11.12
C GLU A 114 18.12 -15.52 -11.83
N LEU A 115 18.31 -14.22 -11.60
CA LEU A 115 17.39 -13.16 -12.06
C LEU A 115 17.27 -13.12 -13.59
N LYS A 116 18.39 -13.19 -14.30
CA LYS A 116 18.39 -13.17 -15.76
C LYS A 116 17.66 -14.39 -16.34
N ALA A 117 17.91 -15.58 -15.80
CA ALA A 117 17.23 -16.80 -16.24
C ALA A 117 15.72 -16.75 -15.93
N TYR A 118 15.35 -16.19 -14.78
CA TYR A 118 13.94 -15.91 -14.45
C TYR A 118 13.30 -14.97 -15.48
N ALA A 119 14.00 -13.89 -15.87
CA ALA A 119 13.52 -12.95 -16.88
C ALA A 119 13.43 -13.56 -18.29
N GLU A 120 14.33 -14.48 -18.64
CA GLU A 120 14.33 -15.22 -19.90
C GLU A 120 13.25 -16.30 -19.98
N ALA A 121 12.72 -16.75 -18.84
CA ALA A 121 11.63 -17.71 -18.78
C ALA A 121 10.25 -17.10 -19.11
N PHE A 122 10.13 -15.76 -19.15
CA PHE A 122 8.94 -15.11 -19.67
C PHE A 122 8.81 -15.34 -21.18
N PRO A 123 7.61 -15.66 -21.68
CA PRO A 123 7.39 -15.76 -23.11
C PRO A 123 7.51 -14.38 -23.77
N LYS A 124 7.69 -14.35 -25.08
CA LYS A 124 7.59 -13.09 -25.83
C LYS A 124 6.14 -12.64 -25.89
N TRP A 125 5.93 -11.35 -26.13
CA TRP A 125 4.59 -10.77 -26.11
C TRP A 125 3.63 -11.46 -27.10
N GLU A 126 4.15 -11.85 -28.26
CA GLU A 126 3.38 -12.47 -29.34
C GLU A 126 2.92 -13.89 -29.01
N GLU A 127 3.48 -14.50 -27.96
CA GLU A 127 3.13 -15.85 -27.51
C GLU A 127 1.98 -15.85 -26.48
N PHE A 128 1.59 -14.67 -25.97
CA PHE A 128 0.48 -14.62 -25.03
C PHE A 128 -0.88 -14.73 -25.72
N GLU A 129 -1.79 -15.42 -25.05
CA GLU A 129 -3.21 -15.40 -25.39
C GLU A 129 -3.87 -14.16 -24.78
N GLN A 130 -4.41 -13.29 -25.64
CA GLN A 130 -5.16 -12.12 -25.20
C GLN A 130 -6.58 -12.52 -24.78
N LYS A 131 -6.95 -12.29 -23.52
CA LYS A 131 -8.34 -12.44 -23.09
C LYS A 131 -9.14 -11.21 -23.50
N LYS A 132 -10.20 -11.45 -24.28
CA LYS A 132 -11.23 -10.46 -24.60
C LYS A 132 -12.53 -10.93 -23.96
N ASP A 133 -12.65 -10.72 -22.67
CA ASP A 133 -13.87 -10.94 -21.90
C ASP A 133 -14.35 -9.62 -21.28
N ASP A 134 -15.52 -9.64 -20.65
CA ASP A 134 -16.15 -8.45 -20.06
C ASP A 134 -15.31 -7.82 -18.92
N TYR A 135 -14.27 -8.51 -18.43
CA TYR A 135 -13.34 -8.04 -17.40
C TYR A 135 -12.07 -7.41 -17.96
N ASN A 136 -11.87 -7.47 -19.29
CA ASN A 136 -10.71 -6.91 -19.99
C ASN A 136 -11.10 -5.69 -20.82
N ASP A 137 -11.08 -4.52 -20.19
CA ASP A 137 -11.13 -3.24 -20.87
C ASP A 137 -9.74 -2.89 -21.41
N TRP A 138 -9.43 -3.29 -22.65
CA TRP A 138 -8.12 -3.04 -23.27
C TRP A 138 -7.71 -1.56 -23.37
N GLU A 139 -8.59 -0.61 -23.03
CA GLU A 139 -8.23 0.79 -22.88
C GLU A 139 -7.62 1.11 -21.51
N LYS A 140 -7.90 0.32 -20.47
CA LYS A 140 -7.49 0.57 -19.06
C LYS A 140 -6.86 -0.61 -18.34
N ARG A 141 -7.16 -1.84 -18.77
CA ARG A 141 -6.78 -3.12 -18.17
C ARG A 141 -6.60 -4.18 -19.26
N ALA A 142 -5.39 -4.73 -19.35
CA ALA A 142 -5.06 -5.81 -20.26
C ALA A 142 -4.67 -7.05 -19.46
N MET A 143 -5.26 -8.19 -19.78
CA MET A 143 -4.87 -9.49 -19.26
C MET A 143 -4.41 -10.37 -20.40
N VAL A 144 -3.24 -10.96 -20.22
CA VAL A 144 -2.62 -11.88 -21.16
C VAL A 144 -2.26 -13.17 -20.43
N GLU A 145 -2.48 -14.32 -21.07
CA GLU A 145 -2.24 -15.64 -20.48
C GLU A 145 -1.15 -16.40 -21.23
N TYR A 146 -0.43 -17.27 -20.53
CA TYR A 146 0.55 -18.18 -21.11
C TYR A 146 0.64 -19.48 -20.33
N GLY A 147 1.02 -20.56 -21.03
CA GLY A 147 1.34 -21.84 -20.40
C GLY A 147 2.76 -21.83 -19.83
N GLN A 148 2.93 -22.28 -18.60
CA GLN A 148 4.21 -22.52 -17.97
C GLN A 148 4.36 -24.00 -17.64
N ILE A 149 5.40 -24.62 -18.21
CA ILE A 149 5.75 -26.02 -17.90
C ILE A 149 6.68 -26.05 -16.69
N ILE A 150 6.21 -26.66 -15.60
CA ILE A 150 7.01 -26.95 -14.42
C ILE A 150 7.50 -28.40 -14.52
N ASN A 151 8.81 -28.58 -14.70
CA ASN A 151 9.40 -29.91 -14.90
C ASN A 151 9.67 -30.68 -13.60
N LYS A 152 9.72 -30.00 -12.45
CA LYS A 152 10.01 -30.58 -11.13
C LYS A 152 9.15 -29.90 -10.08
N SER A 153 8.77 -30.63 -9.04
CA SER A 153 7.98 -30.07 -7.95
C SER A 153 8.70 -28.87 -7.33
N ILE A 154 7.98 -27.77 -7.14
CA ILE A 154 8.48 -26.57 -6.47
C ILE A 154 7.73 -26.34 -5.17
N LYS A 155 8.45 -25.87 -4.15
CA LYS A 155 7.84 -25.41 -2.90
C LYS A 155 7.50 -23.93 -3.04
N VAL A 156 6.26 -23.58 -2.72
CA VAL A 156 5.78 -22.19 -2.73
C VAL A 156 5.10 -21.91 -1.41
N TYR A 157 5.31 -20.72 -0.84
CA TYR A 157 4.55 -20.27 0.33
C TYR A 157 3.19 -19.75 -0.11
N ASP A 158 2.11 -20.31 0.41
CA ASP A 158 0.75 -19.82 0.18
C ASP A 158 0.40 -18.80 1.28
N PRO A 159 0.27 -17.50 0.96
CA PRO A 159 -0.02 -16.47 1.95
C PRO A 159 -1.45 -16.57 2.51
N TYR A 160 -2.40 -17.16 1.77
CA TYR A 160 -3.77 -17.36 2.22
C TYR A 160 -3.86 -18.52 3.21
N LEU A 161 -3.14 -19.61 2.94
CA LEU A 161 -3.10 -20.79 3.80
C LEU A 161 -2.01 -20.73 4.88
N LYS A 162 -1.14 -19.73 4.83
CA LYS A 162 0.01 -19.50 5.72
C LYS A 162 0.91 -20.73 5.88
N LYS A 163 1.13 -21.48 4.80
CA LYS A 163 1.93 -22.72 4.80
C LYS A 163 2.69 -22.91 3.49
N GLU A 164 3.76 -23.70 3.55
CA GLU A 164 4.41 -24.21 2.33
C GLU A 164 3.46 -25.21 1.64
N THR A 165 3.29 -25.04 0.33
CA THR A 165 2.63 -25.99 -0.56
C THR A 165 3.61 -26.50 -1.60
N ILE A 166 3.36 -27.71 -2.12
CA ILE A 166 4.15 -28.31 -3.19
C ILE A 166 3.31 -28.21 -4.46
N ILE A 167 3.84 -27.49 -5.45
CA ILE A 167 3.28 -27.47 -6.80
C ILE A 167 3.93 -28.62 -7.57
N PRO A 168 3.17 -29.65 -8.01
CA PRO A 168 3.74 -30.77 -8.74
C PRO A 168 4.22 -30.37 -10.14
N PRO A 169 4.95 -31.24 -10.86
CA PRO A 169 5.23 -31.02 -12.27
C PRO A 169 3.94 -31.01 -13.08
N GLY A 170 3.86 -30.13 -14.08
CA GLY A 170 2.66 -29.98 -14.87
C GLY A 170 2.70 -28.75 -15.77
N ASN A 171 1.65 -28.59 -16.57
CA ASN A 171 1.40 -27.37 -17.33
C ASN A 171 0.44 -26.49 -16.55
N TYR A 172 0.86 -25.26 -16.26
CA TYR A 172 0.10 -24.30 -15.47
C TYR A 172 -0.21 -23.06 -16.31
N GLY A 173 -1.48 -22.65 -16.33
CA GLY A 173 -1.85 -21.34 -16.85
C GLY A 173 -1.32 -20.25 -15.92
N ARG A 174 -0.60 -19.29 -16.48
CA ARG A 174 -0.18 -18.05 -15.84
C ARG A 174 -0.84 -16.88 -16.55
N SER A 175 -0.95 -15.77 -15.84
CA SER A 175 -1.54 -14.55 -16.38
C SER A 175 -0.74 -13.34 -15.94
N ILE A 176 -0.58 -12.39 -16.85
CA ILE A 176 -0.04 -11.08 -16.56
C ILE A 176 -1.18 -10.08 -16.68
N ILE A 177 -1.36 -9.29 -15.64
CA ILE A 177 -2.37 -8.23 -15.61
C ILE A 177 -1.63 -6.90 -15.65
N LEU A 178 -2.01 -6.07 -16.61
CA LEU A 178 -1.52 -4.70 -16.75
C LEU A 178 -2.69 -3.74 -16.63
N ILE A 179 -2.48 -2.61 -15.97
CA ILE A 179 -3.47 -1.55 -15.82
C ILE A 179 -2.84 -0.19 -16.07
N LYS A 180 -3.67 0.79 -16.46
CA LYS A 180 -3.25 2.19 -16.47
C LYS A 180 -3.27 2.78 -15.07
N ASN A 181 -2.20 3.48 -14.69
CA ASN A 181 -2.19 4.32 -13.49
C ASN A 181 -2.99 5.62 -13.72
N ILE A 182 -3.02 6.50 -12.71
CA ILE A 182 -3.75 7.79 -12.78
C ILE A 182 -3.24 8.73 -13.89
N ASN A 183 -2.01 8.53 -14.40
CA ASN A 183 -1.41 9.30 -15.48
C ASN A 183 -1.62 8.65 -16.86
N ASN A 184 -2.46 7.63 -16.97
CA ASN A 184 -2.68 6.84 -18.19
C ASN A 184 -1.44 6.07 -18.69
N ILE A 185 -0.50 5.76 -17.81
CA ILE A 185 0.69 4.95 -18.13
C ILE A 185 0.43 3.50 -17.75
N TRP A 186 0.76 2.57 -18.64
CA TRP A 186 0.60 1.15 -18.39
C TRP A 186 1.61 0.64 -17.37
N LYS A 187 1.12 -0.17 -16.43
CA LYS A 187 1.88 -0.79 -15.35
C LYS A 187 1.48 -2.24 -15.18
N ILE A 188 2.39 -3.05 -14.64
CA ILE A 188 2.13 -4.44 -14.30
C ILE A 188 1.51 -4.51 -12.91
N GLU A 189 0.31 -5.06 -12.80
CA GLU A 189 -0.39 -5.29 -11.52
C GLU A 189 0.00 -6.65 -10.93
N SER A 190 0.12 -7.68 -11.77
CA SER A 190 0.50 -9.04 -11.35
C SER A 190 1.11 -9.85 -12.49
N PHE A 191 1.98 -10.81 -12.16
CA PHE A 191 2.67 -11.73 -13.08
C PHE A 191 3.11 -13.00 -12.33
#